data_AF-A0A498DWM1-F1
#
_entry.id   AF-A0A498DWM1-F1
#
_cell.length_a   1.000
_cell.length_b   1.000
_cell.length_c   1.000
_cell.angle_alpha   90.00
_cell.angle_beta   90.00
_cell.angle_gamma   90.00
#
_symmetry.space_group_name_H-M   'P 1'
#
loop_
_entity.id
_entity.type
_entity.pdbx_description
1 polymer ?
#
loop_
_entity_poly.entity_id
_entity_poly.type
_entity_poly.pdbx_seq_one_letter_code
_entity_poly.pdbx_strand_id
1 'polypeptide(L)'
;MGQGHALARGARVFGTVCLLLLALISLGWIIRDFTEADEVSHVWWMWTGVPTRASGGLWTSSPFDPVLLVVYVVAAAVTPRSSSSAGILAATGTLTLALRLPSLWTLNADWMQGVDEGLKSKALFSSLGAVVLGAALVVAVVVGRRPADGPGPYGSTYGSGAYGGYGPALPADPADGPPGRPATGAAVTAALLLGVSAAVLVSWEIDTWRRQDWEAYEMTLTGERTLISLLSPPAALSSWLLAALLLVAAGAAAARATFARPLGLVTGGVLLGSGVLFTTLVVKERLMEHYGDLSLREQLSINTHYFYVVAGLGILLALARRAVPATASGSPGGFGGAGPYGGSSGYGGFSGYGGQGGHRSPGGAPPHDPGNPYAPPPPGW
;
A
#
# COMPACT_ATOMS: atom_id res chain seq x y z
N MET A 1 21.37 -6.43 0.66
CA MET A 1 20.38 -6.47 1.77
C MET A 1 20.21 -5.05 2.27
N GLY A 2 19.08 -4.40 1.97
CA GLY A 2 18.87 -3.00 2.36
C GLY A 2 18.47 -2.88 3.83
N GLN A 3 19.21 -2.09 4.60
CA GLN A 3 18.86 -1.73 5.98
C GLN A 3 17.42 -1.19 6.03
N GLY A 4 16.69 -1.50 7.10
CA GLY A 4 15.35 -0.95 7.32
C GLY A 4 15.46 0.57 7.43
N HIS A 5 14.69 1.30 6.63
CA HIS A 5 14.58 2.76 6.77
C HIS A 5 13.15 3.05 7.18
N ALA A 6 12.98 3.68 8.35
CA ALA A 6 11.70 4.15 8.83
C ALA A 6 11.49 5.61 8.38
N LEU A 7 10.24 5.99 8.16
CA LEU A 7 9.90 7.36 7.81
C LEU A 7 9.81 8.21 9.07
N ALA A 8 10.47 9.38 9.08
CA ALA A 8 10.41 10.30 10.22
C ALA A 8 8.96 10.70 10.56
N ARG A 9 8.65 10.88 11.85
CA ARG A 9 7.30 11.27 12.32
C ARG A 9 6.77 12.52 11.61
N GLY A 10 7.62 13.53 11.39
CA GLY A 10 7.24 14.74 10.65
C GLY A 10 6.80 14.46 9.21
N ALA A 11 7.51 13.58 8.50
CA ALA A 11 7.15 13.17 7.15
C ALA A 11 5.85 12.32 7.12
N ARG A 12 5.60 11.49 8.15
CA ARG A 12 4.31 10.78 8.31
C ARG A 12 3.14 11.76 8.48
N VAL A 13 3.29 12.77 9.33
CA VAL A 13 2.26 13.79 9.58
C VAL A 13 2.02 14.62 8.32
N PHE A 14 3.08 15.12 7.69
CA PHE A 14 2.99 15.86 6.43
C PHE A 14 2.28 15.04 5.35
N GLY A 15 2.69 13.78 5.13
CA GLY A 15 2.06 12.90 4.17
C GLY A 15 0.58 12.64 4.48
N THR A 16 0.22 12.52 5.76
CA THR A 16 -1.18 12.37 6.19
C THR A 16 -2.01 13.62 5.83
N VAL A 17 -1.47 14.82 6.07
CA VAL A 17 -2.13 16.08 5.69
C VAL A 17 -2.31 16.15 4.17
N CYS A 18 -1.28 15.84 3.39
CA CYS A 18 -1.38 15.81 1.93
C CYS A 18 -2.46 14.83 1.43
N LEU A 19 -2.55 13.63 2.03
CA LEU A 19 -3.59 12.64 1.71
C LEU A 19 -5.00 13.14 2.05
N LEU A 20 -5.18 13.82 3.18
CA LEU A 20 -6.47 14.41 3.54
C LEU A 20 -6.86 15.53 2.57
N LEU A 21 -5.91 16.36 2.13
CA LEU A 21 -6.16 17.39 1.12
C LEU A 21 -6.57 16.76 -0.23
N LEU A 22 -5.89 15.69 -0.66
CA LEU A 22 -6.26 14.93 -1.86
C LEU A 22 -7.67 14.31 -1.76
N ALA A 23 -8.03 13.79 -0.59
CA ALA A 23 -9.37 13.29 -0.29
C ALA A 23 -10.42 14.41 -0.39
N LEU A 24 -10.14 15.58 0.21
CA LEU A 24 -11.05 16.74 0.14
C LEU A 24 -11.23 17.26 -1.29
N ILE A 25 -10.18 17.29 -2.11
CA ILE A 25 -10.29 17.67 -3.52
C ILE A 25 -11.23 16.71 -4.26
N SER A 26 -11.05 15.39 -4.06
CA SER A 26 -11.86 14.38 -4.74
C SER A 26 -13.32 14.41 -4.24
N LEU A 27 -13.52 14.57 -2.93
CA LEU A 27 -14.84 14.70 -2.31
C LEU A 27 -15.57 15.97 -2.79
N GLY A 28 -14.87 17.10 -2.93
CA GLY A 28 -15.47 18.35 -3.41
C GLY A 28 -16.06 18.23 -4.81
N TRP A 29 -15.37 17.53 -5.71
CA TRP A 29 -15.89 17.25 -7.06
C TRP A 29 -17.05 16.26 -7.06
N ILE A 30 -16.99 15.22 -6.23
CA ILE A 30 -18.11 14.28 -6.06
C ILE A 30 -19.37 14.99 -5.52
N ILE A 31 -19.22 15.84 -4.50
CA ILE A 31 -20.33 16.62 -3.93
C ILE A 31 -20.92 17.54 -4.99
N ARG A 32 -20.06 18.25 -5.75
CA ARG A 32 -20.51 19.12 -6.84
C ARG A 32 -21.34 18.35 -7.86
N ASP A 33 -20.84 17.22 -8.34
CA ASP A 33 -21.56 16.43 -9.33
C ASP A 33 -22.91 15.93 -8.78
N PHE A 34 -22.99 15.55 -7.50
CA PHE A 34 -24.28 15.23 -6.87
C PHE A 34 -25.23 16.42 -6.76
N THR A 35 -24.72 17.65 -6.57
CA THR A 35 -25.56 18.85 -6.50
C THR A 35 -26.04 19.35 -7.86
N GLU A 36 -25.31 19.03 -8.94
CA GLU A 36 -25.64 19.40 -10.32
C GLU A 36 -26.43 18.30 -11.05
N ALA A 37 -26.61 17.14 -10.41
CA ALA A 37 -27.35 16.03 -10.99
C ALA A 37 -28.85 16.16 -10.69
N ASP A 38 -29.69 15.95 -11.72
CA ASP A 38 -31.14 15.81 -11.53
C ASP A 38 -31.47 14.63 -10.61
N GLU A 39 -30.70 13.55 -10.73
CA GLU A 39 -30.77 12.38 -9.86
C GLU A 39 -29.36 11.93 -9.46
N VAL A 40 -29.15 11.63 -8.17
CA VAL A 40 -27.89 11.07 -7.65
C VAL A 40 -27.48 9.78 -8.39
N SER A 41 -28.47 9.03 -8.87
CA SER A 41 -28.28 7.81 -9.67
C SER A 41 -27.50 8.10 -10.97
N HIS A 42 -27.67 9.28 -11.58
CA HIS A 42 -27.01 9.66 -12.82
C HIS A 42 -25.50 9.77 -12.68
N VAL A 43 -25.01 10.28 -11.54
CA VAL A 43 -23.58 10.36 -11.23
C VAL A 43 -22.99 8.97 -11.09
N TRP A 44 -23.70 8.08 -10.38
CA TRP A 44 -23.29 6.69 -10.26
C TRP A 44 -23.20 6.01 -11.64
N TRP A 45 -24.21 6.20 -12.49
CA TRP A 45 -24.21 5.63 -13.83
C TRP A 45 -23.12 6.20 -14.74
N MET A 46 -22.81 7.49 -14.61
CA MET A 46 -21.67 8.11 -15.27
C MET A 46 -20.34 7.44 -14.86
N TRP A 47 -20.14 7.17 -13.56
CA TRP A 47 -18.95 6.46 -13.09
C TRP A 47 -18.85 5.01 -13.61
N THR A 48 -19.97 4.39 -13.96
CA THR A 48 -19.98 3.06 -14.60
C THR A 48 -19.73 3.10 -16.12
N GLY A 49 -19.64 4.30 -16.72
CA GLY A 49 -19.42 4.50 -18.15
C GLY A 49 -20.69 4.67 -18.98
N VAL A 50 -21.87 4.76 -18.35
CA VAL A 50 -23.10 5.11 -19.07
C VAL A 50 -23.12 6.62 -19.29
N PRO A 51 -23.20 7.10 -20.54
CA PRO A 51 -23.32 8.53 -20.80
C PRO A 51 -24.68 9.04 -20.32
N THR A 52 -24.73 9.63 -19.12
CA THR A 52 -25.88 10.39 -18.61
C THR A 52 -25.62 11.88 -18.86
N ARG A 53 -26.65 12.68 -19.12
CA ARG A 53 -26.50 14.14 -19.20
C ARG A 53 -26.66 14.74 -17.81
N ALA A 54 -25.79 15.68 -17.42
CA ALA A 54 -26.05 16.55 -16.28
C ALA A 54 -26.93 17.72 -16.74
N SER A 55 -27.84 18.20 -15.87
CA SER A 55 -28.69 19.34 -16.20
C SER A 55 -27.92 20.66 -16.32
N GLY A 56 -26.81 20.79 -15.58
CA GLY A 56 -25.93 21.96 -15.59
C GLY A 56 -24.72 21.91 -16.54
N GLY A 57 -24.56 20.86 -17.36
CA GLY A 57 -23.46 20.76 -18.34
C GLY A 57 -22.68 19.44 -18.32
N LEU A 58 -21.34 19.53 -18.28
CA LEU A 58 -20.43 18.37 -18.28
C LEU A 58 -20.14 17.87 -16.86
N TRP A 59 -20.14 16.56 -16.69
CA TRP A 59 -19.67 15.92 -15.46
C TRP A 59 -18.21 16.27 -15.19
N THR A 60 -17.89 16.54 -13.92
CA THR A 60 -16.51 16.87 -13.57
C THR A 60 -15.75 15.67 -13.03
N SER A 61 -16.39 14.89 -12.16
CA SER A 61 -15.74 13.74 -11.53
C SER A 61 -15.57 12.57 -12.48
N SER A 62 -14.52 11.78 -12.26
CA SER A 62 -14.22 10.58 -13.03
C SER A 62 -14.62 9.31 -12.27
N PRO A 63 -14.75 8.15 -12.95
CA PRO A 63 -14.88 6.84 -12.30
C PRO A 63 -13.77 6.55 -11.26
N PHE A 64 -12.58 7.16 -11.42
CA PHE A 64 -11.47 6.99 -10.49
C PHE A 64 -11.61 7.83 -9.23
N ASP A 65 -12.42 8.89 -9.21
CA ASP A 65 -12.54 9.80 -8.07
C ASP A 65 -13.10 9.13 -6.80
N PRO A 66 -14.18 8.33 -6.83
CA PRO A 66 -14.64 7.62 -5.64
C PRO A 66 -13.61 6.58 -5.17
N VAL A 67 -12.91 5.91 -6.10
CA VAL A 67 -11.85 4.94 -5.78
C VAL A 67 -10.66 5.62 -5.11
N LEU A 68 -10.21 6.74 -5.68
CA LEU A 68 -9.13 7.55 -5.14
C LEU A 68 -9.48 8.15 -3.78
N LEU A 69 -10.72 8.62 -3.60
CA LEU A 69 -11.21 9.10 -2.30
C LEU A 69 -11.03 8.02 -1.22
N VAL A 70 -11.47 6.78 -1.50
CA VAL A 70 -11.30 5.66 -0.55
C VAL A 70 -9.83 5.37 -0.30
N VAL A 71 -8.99 5.33 -1.33
CA VAL A 71 -7.54 5.11 -1.19
C VAL A 71 -6.91 6.20 -0.32
N TYR A 72 -7.22 7.48 -0.55
CA TYR A 72 -6.68 8.60 0.21
C TYR A 72 -7.10 8.56 1.67
N VAL A 73 -8.38 8.30 1.96
CA VAL A 73 -8.90 8.22 3.33
C VAL A 73 -8.25 7.06 4.09
N VAL A 74 -8.19 5.88 3.47
CA VAL A 74 -7.56 4.69 4.09
C VAL A 74 -6.07 4.93 4.30
N ALA A 75 -5.36 5.48 3.30
CA ALA A 75 -3.95 5.82 3.42
C ALA A 75 -3.70 6.85 4.53
N ALA A 76 -4.55 7.88 4.65
CA ALA A 76 -4.45 8.90 5.70
C ALA A 76 -4.67 8.29 7.10
N ALA A 77 -5.62 7.38 7.24
CA ALA A 77 -5.90 6.71 8.51
C ALA A 77 -4.77 5.76 8.96
N VAL A 78 -4.12 5.09 8.01
CA VAL A 78 -3.11 4.05 8.27
C VAL A 78 -1.70 4.64 8.40
N THR A 79 -1.35 5.68 7.62
CA THR A 79 0.00 6.25 7.56
C THR A 79 0.59 6.62 8.93
N PRO A 80 -0.14 7.28 9.86
CA PRO A 80 0.41 7.67 11.15
C PRO A 80 0.86 6.51 12.04
N ARG A 81 0.28 5.32 11.84
CA ARG A 81 0.44 4.14 12.72
C ARG A 81 1.19 2.98 12.07
N SER A 82 1.64 3.15 10.82
CA SER A 82 2.18 2.06 10.00
C SER A 82 3.68 2.19 9.78
N SER A 83 4.40 1.10 10.05
CA SER A 83 5.82 0.91 9.67
C SER A 83 6.02 0.98 8.15
N SER A 84 4.96 0.77 7.36
CA SER A 84 4.98 0.83 5.89
C SER A 84 4.56 2.19 5.34
N SER A 85 4.50 3.24 6.18
CA SER A 85 4.12 4.61 5.78
C SER A 85 4.84 5.09 4.52
N ALA A 86 6.16 4.88 4.42
CA ALA A 86 6.93 5.25 3.23
C ALA A 86 6.38 4.61 1.93
N GLY A 87 6.04 3.32 1.98
CA GLY A 87 5.48 2.64 0.81
C GLY A 87 4.03 3.05 0.52
N ILE A 88 3.24 3.36 1.55
CA ILE A 88 1.88 3.90 1.38
C ILE A 88 1.94 5.25 0.65
N LEU A 89 2.73 6.19 1.16
CA LEU A 89 2.87 7.52 0.58
C LEU A 89 3.43 7.46 -0.85
N ALA A 90 4.44 6.63 -1.11
CA ALA A 90 5.00 6.48 -2.45
C ALA A 90 3.98 5.87 -3.42
N ALA A 91 3.33 4.77 -3.06
CA ALA A 91 2.36 4.10 -3.93
C ALA A 91 1.16 5.02 -4.23
N THR A 92 0.59 5.67 -3.21
CA THR A 92 -0.52 6.59 -3.39
C THR A 92 -0.11 7.83 -4.17
N GLY A 93 1.05 8.43 -3.88
CA GLY A 93 1.57 9.58 -4.63
C GLY A 93 1.83 9.26 -6.11
N THR A 94 2.43 8.10 -6.42
CA THR A 94 2.63 7.64 -7.80
C THR A 94 1.30 7.42 -8.52
N LEU A 95 0.32 6.79 -7.85
CA LEU A 95 -1.02 6.60 -8.42
C LEU A 95 -1.70 7.96 -8.70
N THR A 96 -1.62 8.91 -7.77
CA THR A 96 -2.16 10.26 -7.95
C THR A 96 -1.53 10.95 -9.16
N LEU A 97 -0.19 10.90 -9.28
CA LEU A 97 0.50 11.48 -10.42
C LEU A 97 0.08 10.82 -11.73
N ALA A 98 0.03 9.49 -11.78
CA ALA A 98 -0.38 8.73 -12.94
C ALA A 98 -1.78 9.14 -13.45
N LEU A 99 -2.73 9.36 -12.54
CA LEU A 99 -4.12 9.66 -12.91
C LEU A 99 -4.42 11.16 -13.08
N ARG A 100 -3.66 12.06 -12.44
CA ARG A 100 -3.94 13.51 -12.45
C ARG A 100 -3.02 14.33 -13.33
N LEU A 101 -1.83 13.83 -13.66
CA LEU A 101 -0.96 14.51 -14.62
C LEU A 101 -1.62 14.68 -16.00
N PRO A 102 -2.39 13.71 -16.51
CA PRO A 102 -3.14 13.86 -17.75
C PRO A 102 -4.07 15.05 -17.83
N SER A 103 -4.74 15.36 -16.72
CA SER A 103 -5.66 16.48 -16.64
C SER A 103 -4.98 17.83 -16.96
N LEU A 104 -3.66 17.97 -16.78
CA LEU A 104 -2.97 19.23 -17.04
C LEU A 104 -2.89 19.58 -18.53
N TRP A 105 -2.71 18.59 -19.41
CA TRP A 105 -2.71 18.86 -20.85
C TRP A 105 -4.10 18.75 -21.45
N THR A 106 -4.94 17.80 -21.00
CA THR A 106 -6.29 17.64 -21.57
C THR A 106 -7.16 18.86 -21.30
N LEU A 107 -7.10 19.45 -20.10
CA LEU A 107 -7.87 20.66 -19.78
C LEU A 107 -7.37 21.88 -20.54
N ASN A 108 -6.12 21.91 -21.00
CA ASN A 108 -5.56 23.02 -21.78
C ASN A 108 -5.71 22.83 -23.29
N ALA A 109 -6.26 21.72 -23.77
CA ALA A 109 -6.35 21.43 -25.19
C ALA A 109 -7.39 22.30 -25.92
N ASP A 110 -7.14 22.57 -27.20
CA ASP A 110 -7.98 23.43 -28.04
C ASP A 110 -9.38 22.85 -28.29
N TRP A 111 -9.53 21.52 -28.29
CA TRP A 111 -10.82 20.86 -28.47
C TRP A 111 -11.78 21.07 -27.27
N MET A 112 -11.32 21.71 -26.19
CA MET A 112 -12.14 22.08 -25.02
C MET A 112 -12.83 23.46 -25.14
N GLN A 113 -12.82 24.09 -26.31
CA GLN A 113 -13.36 25.43 -26.57
C GLN A 113 -14.87 25.64 -26.31
N GLY A 114 -15.62 24.60 -25.91
CA GLY A 114 -17.05 24.68 -25.56
C GLY A 114 -17.38 24.54 -24.07
N VAL A 115 -16.37 24.40 -23.20
CA VAL A 115 -16.57 24.23 -21.75
C VAL A 115 -16.48 25.57 -21.03
N ASP A 116 -17.33 25.78 -20.03
CA ASP A 116 -17.27 26.95 -19.14
C ASP A 116 -15.85 27.20 -18.60
N GLU A 117 -15.31 28.39 -18.88
CA GLU A 117 -13.93 28.74 -18.54
C GLU A 117 -13.67 28.76 -17.03
N GLY A 118 -14.68 29.14 -16.25
CA GLY A 118 -14.60 29.15 -14.79
C GLY A 118 -14.49 27.72 -14.22
N LEU A 119 -15.28 26.79 -14.75
CA LEU A 119 -15.21 25.38 -14.42
C LEU A 119 -13.88 24.76 -14.85
N LYS A 120 -13.46 24.99 -16.09
CA LYS A 120 -12.16 24.52 -16.61
C LYS A 120 -11.00 25.03 -15.75
N SER A 121 -11.01 26.30 -15.36
CA SER A 121 -9.99 26.89 -14.48
C SER A 121 -9.97 26.22 -13.10
N LYS A 122 -11.13 26.01 -12.48
CA LYS A 122 -11.22 25.29 -11.19
C LYS A 122 -10.72 23.84 -11.29
N ALA A 123 -11.10 23.13 -12.35
CA ALA A 123 -10.63 21.77 -12.63
C ALA A 123 -9.10 21.73 -12.83
N LEU A 124 -8.55 22.72 -13.55
CA LEU A 124 -7.10 22.83 -13.78
C LEU A 124 -6.34 23.10 -12.48
N PHE A 125 -6.77 24.07 -11.68
CA PHE A 125 -6.10 24.39 -10.40
C PHE A 125 -6.18 23.23 -9.41
N SER A 126 -7.32 22.55 -9.31
CA SER A 126 -7.43 21.37 -8.44
C SER A 126 -6.61 20.18 -8.94
N SER A 127 -6.50 19.98 -10.25
CA SER A 127 -5.62 18.97 -10.86
C SER A 127 -4.14 19.28 -10.59
N LEU A 128 -3.73 20.54 -10.77
CA LEU A 128 -2.39 21.01 -10.43
C LEU A 128 -2.09 20.79 -8.94
N GLY A 129 -3.03 21.15 -8.07
CA GLY A 129 -2.93 20.90 -6.63
C GLY A 129 -2.75 19.41 -6.32
N ALA A 130 -3.53 18.54 -6.96
CA ALA A 130 -3.42 17.10 -6.78
C ALA A 130 -2.07 16.54 -7.27
N VAL A 131 -1.55 17.02 -8.40
CA VAL A 131 -0.23 16.66 -8.92
C VAL A 131 0.87 17.10 -7.97
N VAL A 132 0.84 18.35 -7.48
CA VAL A 132 1.81 18.88 -6.52
C VAL A 132 1.78 18.08 -5.21
N LEU A 133 0.60 17.78 -4.69
CA LEU A 133 0.45 16.96 -3.48
C LEU A 133 0.98 15.53 -3.71
N GLY A 134 0.66 14.90 -4.85
CA GLY A 134 1.19 13.58 -5.22
C GLY A 134 2.72 13.56 -5.31
N ALA A 135 3.31 14.58 -5.94
CA ALA A 135 4.76 14.74 -5.99
C ALA A 135 5.37 14.97 -4.59
N ALA A 136 4.73 15.80 -3.77
CA ALA A 136 5.15 16.06 -2.39
C ALA A 136 5.15 14.77 -1.54
N LEU A 137 4.18 13.86 -1.74
CA LEU A 137 4.18 12.55 -1.10
C LEU A 137 5.42 11.72 -1.48
N VAL A 138 5.75 11.64 -2.76
CA VAL A 138 6.92 10.89 -3.25
C VAL A 138 8.22 11.53 -2.73
N VAL A 139 8.34 12.85 -2.79
CA VAL A 139 9.52 13.59 -2.28
C VAL A 139 9.67 13.42 -0.77
N ALA A 140 8.57 13.48 0.00
CA ALA A 140 8.60 13.26 1.45
C ALA A 140 9.14 11.86 1.80
N VAL A 141 8.89 10.85 0.95
CA VAL A 141 9.43 9.49 1.12
C VAL A 141 10.93 9.43 0.84
N VAL A 142 11.44 10.25 -0.07
CA VAL A 142 12.88 10.29 -0.39
C VAL A 142 13.65 11.07 0.68
N VAL A 143 13.17 12.26 1.04
CA VAL A 143 13.81 13.18 1.99
C VAL A 143 13.62 12.73 3.44
N GLY A 144 12.47 12.12 3.77
CA GLY A 144 12.10 11.74 5.13
C GLY A 144 12.70 10.42 5.62
N ARG A 145 13.54 9.74 4.82
CA ARG A 145 14.15 8.46 5.23
C ARG A 145 15.15 8.70 6.34
N ARG A 146 14.99 7.98 7.45
CA ARG A 146 16.02 7.87 8.48
C ARG A 146 16.50 6.42 8.56
N PRO A 147 17.80 6.18 8.83
CA PRO A 147 18.27 4.85 9.15
C PRO A 147 17.48 4.34 10.37
N ALA A 148 16.87 3.16 10.29
CA ALA A 148 16.14 2.60 11.44
C ALA A 148 17.08 2.25 12.61
N ASP A 149 18.38 2.14 12.33
CA ASP A 149 19.43 1.78 13.29
C ASP A 149 20.22 3.01 13.82
N GLY A 150 19.77 4.23 13.53
CA GLY A 150 20.44 5.44 14.01
C GLY A 150 20.22 5.67 15.52
N PRO A 151 21.26 6.02 16.30
CA PRO A 151 21.08 6.37 17.70
C PRO A 151 20.09 7.53 17.77
N GLY A 152 18.98 7.34 18.48
CA GLY A 152 17.96 8.37 18.61
C GLY A 152 18.55 9.70 19.12
N PRO A 153 17.86 10.85 18.91
CA PRO A 153 18.30 12.14 19.43
C PRO A 153 18.48 12.16 20.95
N TYR A 154 17.88 11.19 21.64
CA TYR A 154 18.24 10.80 22.99
C TYR A 154 19.19 9.62 22.88
N GLY A 155 20.48 9.89 23.08
CA GLY A 155 21.54 8.90 23.00
C GLY A 155 21.24 7.66 23.86
N SER A 156 20.65 6.65 23.24
CA SER A 156 20.65 5.29 23.76
C SER A 156 21.74 4.55 23.03
N THR A 157 22.96 4.81 23.51
CA THR A 157 24.09 3.92 23.40
C THR A 157 23.67 2.57 24.00
N TYR A 158 23.01 1.72 23.23
CA TYR A 158 22.92 0.29 23.57
C TYR A 158 24.23 -0.37 23.18
N GLY A 159 25.25 -0.06 23.97
CA GLY A 159 26.43 -0.86 24.20
C GLY A 159 26.53 -1.10 25.70
N SER A 160 26.09 -2.30 26.11
CA SER A 160 26.56 -3.05 27.28
C SER A 160 27.15 -2.27 28.46
N GLY A 161 26.42 -2.18 29.56
CA GLY A 161 26.95 -1.64 30.80
C GLY A 161 26.09 -1.91 32.02
N ALA A 162 25.82 -3.18 32.31
CA ALA A 162 25.87 -3.81 33.65
C ALA A 162 25.42 -3.06 34.94
N TYR A 163 24.59 -2.02 34.90
CA TYR A 163 24.08 -1.38 36.12
C TYR A 163 22.57 -1.12 36.07
N GLY A 164 21.87 -1.98 36.82
CA GLY A 164 20.56 -1.80 37.46
C GLY A 164 19.70 -0.62 37.04
N GLY A 165 18.79 -0.86 36.10
CA GLY A 165 17.63 -0.01 35.88
C GLY A 165 16.39 -0.88 35.67
N TYR A 166 15.75 -1.32 36.75
CA TYR A 166 14.41 -1.94 36.72
C TYR A 166 13.34 -0.87 36.39
N GLY A 167 13.47 -0.22 35.24
CA GLY A 167 12.42 0.62 34.68
C GLY A 167 11.62 -0.19 33.66
N PRO A 168 10.27 -0.16 33.67
CA PRO A 168 9.50 -0.78 32.61
C PRO A 168 9.91 -0.18 31.26
N ALA A 169 10.36 -1.03 30.33
CA ALA A 169 10.67 -0.62 28.97
C ALA A 169 9.43 0.09 28.40
N LEU A 170 9.56 1.35 28.00
CA LEU A 170 8.49 2.08 27.33
C LEU A 170 8.06 1.28 26.09
N PRO A 171 6.75 1.10 25.84
CA PRO A 171 6.28 0.40 24.65
C PRO A 171 6.84 1.08 23.39
N ALA A 172 7.67 0.38 22.63
CA ALA A 172 8.18 0.88 21.36
C ALA A 172 6.99 1.13 20.41
N ASP A 173 6.93 2.32 19.80
CA ASP A 173 5.88 2.65 18.83
C ASP A 173 5.97 1.69 17.63
N PRO A 174 4.91 0.91 17.32
CA PRO A 174 4.90 0.00 16.18
C PRO A 174 5.25 0.68 14.85
N ALA A 175 5.04 2.00 14.75
CA ALA A 175 5.34 2.77 13.56
C ALA A 175 6.86 2.97 13.32
N ASP A 176 7.69 2.78 14.35
CA ASP A 176 9.13 3.02 14.29
C ASP A 176 9.93 1.74 13.99
N GLY A 177 9.28 0.57 13.98
CA GLY A 177 9.89 -0.69 13.57
C GLY A 177 10.11 -0.81 12.06
N PRO A 178 11.03 -1.69 11.61
CA PRO A 178 11.25 -1.91 10.19
C PRO A 178 10.00 -2.52 9.52
N PRO A 179 9.68 -2.14 8.28
CA PRO A 179 8.53 -2.67 7.56
C PRO A 179 8.68 -4.18 7.35
N GLY A 180 7.69 -4.94 7.81
CA GLY A 180 7.67 -6.39 7.65
C GLY A 180 7.50 -6.82 6.19
N ARG A 181 8.02 -8.00 5.84
CA ARG A 181 7.90 -8.59 4.51
C ARG A 181 6.64 -9.45 4.40
N PRO A 182 5.99 -9.52 3.22
CA PRO A 182 4.87 -10.44 3.04
C PRO A 182 5.31 -11.90 3.26
N ALA A 183 4.43 -12.71 3.85
CA ALA A 183 4.63 -14.15 3.97
C ALA A 183 4.76 -14.78 2.58
N THR A 184 5.53 -15.86 2.44
CA THR A 184 5.85 -16.44 1.12
C THR A 184 4.59 -16.78 0.32
N GLY A 185 3.60 -17.44 0.93
CA GLY A 185 2.33 -17.76 0.25
C GLY A 185 1.58 -16.51 -0.21
N ALA A 186 1.42 -15.52 0.67
CA ALA A 186 0.78 -14.24 0.32
C ALA A 186 1.51 -13.49 -0.80
N ALA A 187 2.84 -13.51 -0.78
CA ALA A 187 3.67 -12.88 -1.80
C ALA A 187 3.52 -13.54 -3.17
N VAL A 188 3.52 -14.87 -3.23
CA VAL A 188 3.31 -15.64 -4.47
C VAL A 188 1.90 -15.41 -5.01
N THR A 189 0.87 -15.50 -4.15
CA THR A 189 -0.51 -15.25 -4.56
C THR A 189 -0.68 -13.84 -5.11
N ALA A 190 -0.15 -12.82 -4.41
CA ALA A 190 -0.21 -11.44 -4.88
C ALA A 190 0.54 -11.26 -6.21
N ALA A 191 1.75 -11.81 -6.33
CA ALA A 191 2.54 -11.70 -7.56
C ALA A 191 1.82 -12.31 -8.77
N LEU A 192 1.20 -13.49 -8.59
CA LEU A 192 0.44 -14.15 -9.66
C LEU A 192 -0.81 -13.36 -10.03
N LEU A 193 -1.63 -12.95 -9.05
CA LEU A 193 -2.86 -12.20 -9.34
C LEU A 193 -2.54 -10.85 -10.00
N LEU A 194 -1.58 -10.09 -9.48
CA LEU A 194 -1.15 -8.82 -10.05
C LEU A 194 -0.58 -9.00 -11.48
N GLY A 195 0.26 -10.02 -11.68
CA GLY A 195 0.87 -10.30 -12.97
C GLY A 195 -0.15 -10.73 -14.03
N VAL A 196 -1.10 -11.61 -13.67
CA VAL A 196 -2.18 -12.02 -14.59
C VAL A 196 -3.10 -10.83 -14.90
N SER A 197 -3.49 -10.02 -13.91
CA SER A 197 -4.30 -8.82 -14.15
C SER A 197 -3.60 -7.83 -15.08
N ALA A 198 -2.30 -7.62 -14.92
CA ALA A 198 -1.54 -6.80 -15.84
C ALA A 198 -1.53 -7.37 -17.27
N ALA A 199 -1.29 -8.67 -17.42
CA ALA A 199 -1.28 -9.33 -18.72
C ALA A 199 -2.65 -9.22 -19.43
N VAL A 200 -3.75 -9.35 -18.68
CA VAL A 200 -5.10 -9.20 -19.21
C VAL A 200 -5.36 -7.74 -19.65
N LEU A 201 -4.97 -6.74 -18.86
CA LEU A 201 -5.08 -5.33 -19.26
C LEU A 201 -4.30 -5.03 -20.55
N VAL A 202 -3.03 -5.48 -20.61
CA VAL A 202 -2.18 -5.30 -21.80
C VAL A 202 -2.81 -5.99 -23.02
N SER A 203 -3.41 -7.18 -22.83
CA SER A 203 -4.08 -7.89 -23.92
C SER A 203 -5.29 -7.13 -24.46
N TRP A 204 -6.09 -6.51 -23.58
CA TRP A 204 -7.22 -5.66 -23.97
C TRP A 204 -6.78 -4.38 -24.70
N GLU A 205 -5.70 -3.75 -24.26
CA GLU A 205 -5.13 -2.59 -24.95
C GLU A 205 -4.61 -2.95 -26.34
N ILE A 206 -3.93 -4.09 -26.49
CA ILE A 206 -3.47 -4.59 -27.79
C ILE A 206 -4.65 -4.95 -28.69
N ASP A 207 -5.71 -5.60 -28.19
CA ASP A 207 -6.93 -5.88 -28.96
C ASP A 207 -7.61 -4.58 -29.42
N THR A 208 -7.67 -3.58 -28.55
CA THR A 208 -8.26 -2.27 -28.85
C THR A 208 -7.47 -1.54 -29.93
N TRP A 209 -6.14 -1.46 -29.77
CA TRP A 209 -5.24 -0.91 -30.78
C TRP A 209 -5.31 -1.68 -32.11
N ARG A 210 -5.51 -2.99 -32.12
CA ARG A 210 -5.63 -3.74 -33.39
C ARG A 210 -6.94 -3.51 -34.12
N ARG A 211 -8.01 -3.15 -33.40
CA ARG A 211 -9.35 -2.93 -33.97
C ARG A 211 -9.60 -1.48 -34.36
N GLN A 212 -8.95 -0.56 -33.66
CA GLN A 212 -8.96 0.86 -33.97
C GLN A 212 -7.76 1.17 -34.86
N ASP A 213 -7.91 2.00 -35.87
CA ASP A 213 -6.73 2.54 -36.55
C ASP A 213 -5.86 3.33 -35.55
N TRP A 214 -4.55 3.44 -35.81
CA TRP A 214 -3.63 4.13 -34.90
C TRP A 214 -4.10 5.54 -34.55
N GLU A 215 -4.63 6.29 -35.52
CA GLU A 215 -5.15 7.65 -35.31
C GLU A 215 -6.29 7.68 -34.28
N ALA A 216 -7.21 6.71 -34.33
CA ALA A 216 -8.31 6.61 -33.37
C ALA A 216 -7.82 6.16 -31.99
N TYR A 217 -6.86 5.24 -31.94
CA TYR A 217 -6.26 4.78 -30.69
C TYR A 217 -5.45 5.90 -30.01
N GLU A 218 -4.70 6.68 -30.78
CA GLU A 218 -3.92 7.82 -30.30
C GLU A 218 -4.79 8.85 -29.57
N MET A 219 -6.00 9.11 -30.07
CA MET A 219 -6.98 9.98 -29.40
C MET A 219 -7.36 9.49 -27.99
N THR A 220 -7.36 8.16 -27.76
CA THR A 220 -7.64 7.59 -26.43
C THR A 220 -6.44 7.64 -25.48
N LEU A 221 -5.21 7.78 -26.02
CA LEU A 221 -3.99 8.00 -25.24
C LEU A 221 -3.83 9.48 -24.85
N THR A 222 -4.12 10.40 -25.78
CA THR A 222 -4.00 11.84 -25.55
C THR A 222 -5.20 12.41 -24.79
N GLY A 223 -6.37 11.76 -24.91
CA GLY A 223 -7.64 12.22 -24.35
C GLY A 223 -8.45 13.09 -25.31
N GLU A 224 -8.00 13.27 -26.56
CA GLU A 224 -8.69 14.08 -27.55
C GLU A 224 -10.10 13.52 -27.81
N ARG A 225 -11.13 14.32 -27.48
CA ARG A 225 -12.56 14.02 -27.72
C ARG A 225 -13.07 12.69 -27.16
N THR A 226 -12.33 12.08 -26.22
CA THR A 226 -12.65 10.77 -25.64
C THR A 226 -12.99 10.85 -24.15
N LEU A 227 -12.94 12.04 -23.56
CA LEU A 227 -13.25 12.23 -22.15
C LEU A 227 -14.75 12.13 -21.87
N ILE A 228 -15.11 11.24 -20.97
CA ILE A 228 -16.48 11.11 -20.44
C ILE A 228 -16.78 12.21 -19.41
N SER A 229 -15.74 12.70 -18.72
CA SER A 229 -15.82 13.78 -17.74
C SER A 229 -14.52 14.59 -17.69
N LEU A 230 -14.59 15.82 -17.17
CA LEU A 230 -13.47 16.77 -17.17
C LEU A 230 -12.20 16.27 -16.48
N LEU A 231 -12.34 15.54 -15.37
CA LEU A 231 -11.21 15.00 -14.62
C LEU A 231 -10.89 13.55 -14.97
N SER A 232 -11.56 12.97 -15.98
CA SER A 232 -11.20 11.64 -16.43
C SER A 232 -9.81 11.67 -17.06
N PRO A 233 -8.89 10.77 -16.65
CA PRO A 233 -7.69 10.55 -17.43
C PRO A 233 -8.07 9.95 -18.80
N PRO A 234 -7.23 10.13 -19.83
CA PRO A 234 -7.37 9.41 -21.09
C PRO A 234 -7.40 7.90 -20.85
N ALA A 235 -8.37 7.22 -21.45
CA ALA A 235 -8.70 5.84 -21.11
C ALA A 235 -7.50 4.89 -21.33
N ALA A 236 -6.93 4.86 -22.54
CA ALA A 236 -5.81 3.97 -22.85
C ALA A 236 -4.57 4.28 -22.00
N LEU A 237 -4.28 5.57 -21.78
CA LEU A 237 -3.16 5.97 -20.94
C LEU A 237 -3.33 5.46 -19.50
N SER A 238 -4.54 5.60 -18.94
CA SER A 238 -4.84 5.13 -17.59
C SER A 238 -4.72 3.60 -17.48
N SER A 239 -5.14 2.85 -18.50
CA SER A 239 -4.98 1.39 -18.58
C SER A 239 -3.51 0.99 -18.60
N TRP A 240 -2.69 1.62 -19.44
CA TRP A 240 -1.25 1.33 -19.51
C TRP A 240 -0.53 1.67 -18.20
N LEU A 241 -0.86 2.80 -17.58
CA LEU A 241 -0.29 3.17 -16.29
C LEU A 241 -0.68 2.18 -15.18
N LEU A 242 -1.95 1.74 -15.16
CA LEU A 242 -2.39 0.72 -14.22
C LEU A 242 -1.69 -0.62 -14.47
N ALA A 243 -1.56 -1.05 -15.73
CA ALA A 243 -0.83 -2.26 -16.11
C ALA A 243 0.64 -2.19 -15.65
N ALA A 244 1.32 -1.06 -15.86
CA ALA A 244 2.68 -0.84 -15.40
C ALA A 244 2.78 -0.91 -13.87
N LEU A 245 1.87 -0.27 -13.13
CA LEU A 245 1.82 -0.32 -11.67
C LEU A 245 1.59 -1.75 -11.16
N LEU A 246 0.71 -2.52 -11.80
CA LEU A 246 0.46 -3.92 -11.47
C LEU A 246 1.69 -4.79 -11.73
N LEU A 247 2.42 -4.59 -12.83
CA LEU A 247 3.68 -5.30 -13.10
C LEU A 247 4.77 -4.97 -12.07
N VAL A 248 4.93 -3.69 -11.70
CA VAL A 248 5.87 -3.29 -10.65
C VAL A 248 5.47 -3.91 -9.31
N ALA A 249 4.18 -3.92 -8.98
CA ALA A 249 3.66 -4.55 -7.77
C ALA A 249 3.89 -6.07 -7.78
N ALA A 250 3.69 -6.73 -8.92
CA ALA A 250 3.93 -8.16 -9.10
C ALA A 250 5.41 -8.50 -8.91
N GLY A 251 6.32 -7.74 -9.55
CA GLY A 251 7.76 -7.88 -9.39
C GLY A 251 8.21 -7.63 -7.95
N ALA A 252 7.66 -6.61 -7.29
CA ALA A 252 7.93 -6.32 -5.89
C ALA A 252 7.46 -7.46 -4.97
N ALA A 253 6.29 -8.03 -5.24
CA ALA A 253 5.75 -9.17 -4.49
C ALA A 253 6.60 -10.43 -4.70
N ALA A 254 6.99 -10.74 -5.94
CA ALA A 254 7.86 -11.86 -6.27
C ALA A 254 9.24 -11.72 -5.58
N ALA A 255 9.81 -10.51 -5.56
CA ALA A 255 11.04 -10.20 -4.85
C ALA A 255 10.86 -10.08 -3.32
N ARG A 256 9.64 -10.19 -2.80
CA ARG A 256 9.26 -9.98 -1.39
C ARG A 256 9.79 -8.66 -0.83
N ALA A 257 9.74 -7.62 -1.65
CA ALA A 257 10.17 -6.29 -1.28
C ALA A 257 9.31 -5.71 -0.15
N THR A 258 9.89 -4.85 0.69
CA THR A 258 9.18 -4.23 1.82
C THR A 258 8.05 -3.30 1.39
N PHE A 259 8.12 -2.76 0.17
CA PHE A 259 7.08 -1.92 -0.43
C PHE A 259 6.03 -2.70 -1.23
N ALA A 260 6.18 -4.02 -1.39
CA ALA A 260 5.24 -4.84 -2.15
C ALA A 260 3.81 -4.80 -1.56
N ARG A 261 3.71 -4.79 -0.22
CA ARG A 261 2.43 -4.75 0.49
C ARG A 261 1.65 -3.46 0.22
N PRO A 262 2.16 -2.25 0.52
CA PRO A 262 1.41 -1.03 0.26
C PRO A 262 1.13 -0.82 -1.23
N LEU A 263 2.08 -1.12 -2.11
CA LEU A 263 1.87 -1.00 -3.55
C LEU A 263 0.79 -1.96 -4.06
N GLY A 264 0.81 -3.22 -3.63
CA GLY A 264 -0.20 -4.22 -3.96
C GLY A 264 -1.58 -3.92 -3.37
N LEU A 265 -1.66 -3.33 -2.17
CA LEU A 265 -2.93 -2.89 -1.59
C LEU A 265 -3.55 -1.71 -2.36
N VAL A 266 -2.74 -0.72 -2.75
CA VAL A 266 -3.20 0.42 -3.54
C VAL A 266 -3.67 -0.04 -4.92
N THR A 267 -2.85 -0.80 -5.64
CA THR A 267 -3.19 -1.29 -6.99
C THR A 267 -4.34 -2.29 -6.97
N GLY A 268 -4.38 -3.21 -6.00
CA GLY A 268 -5.50 -4.15 -5.81
C GLY A 268 -6.81 -3.45 -5.44
N GLY A 269 -6.75 -2.37 -4.64
CA GLY A 269 -7.89 -1.53 -4.33
C GLY A 269 -8.45 -0.80 -5.56
N VAL A 270 -7.57 -0.25 -6.40
CA VAL A 270 -7.97 0.36 -7.68
C VAL A 270 -8.62 -0.66 -8.60
N LEU A 271 -7.97 -1.83 -8.76
CA LEU A 271 -8.47 -2.92 -9.60
C LEU A 271 -9.86 -3.41 -9.15
N LEU A 272 -10.05 -3.58 -7.84
CA LEU A 272 -11.33 -3.94 -7.25
C LEU A 272 -12.39 -2.86 -7.51
N GLY A 273 -12.05 -1.58 -7.28
CA GLY A 273 -12.96 -0.46 -7.50
C GLY A 273 -13.44 -0.38 -8.95
N SER A 274 -12.52 -0.46 -9.91
CA SER A 274 -12.83 -0.49 -11.34
C SER A 274 -13.71 -1.69 -11.72
N GLY A 275 -13.39 -2.88 -11.21
CA GLY A 275 -14.19 -4.09 -11.46
C GLY A 275 -15.62 -3.98 -10.91
N VAL A 276 -15.79 -3.39 -9.71
CA VAL A 276 -17.11 -3.19 -9.08
C VAL A 276 -17.96 -2.19 -9.88
N LEU A 277 -17.38 -1.07 -10.32
CA LEU A 277 -18.09 -0.08 -11.14
C LEU A 277 -18.63 -0.72 -12.42
N PHE A 278 -17.79 -1.47 -13.15
CA PHE A 278 -18.23 -2.15 -14.37
C PHE A 278 -19.23 -3.28 -14.07
N THR A 279 -19.04 -4.05 -13.01
CA THR A 279 -20.01 -5.10 -12.64
C THR A 279 -21.40 -4.51 -12.38
N THR A 280 -21.45 -3.28 -11.84
CA THR A 280 -22.73 -2.59 -11.61
C THR A 280 -23.42 -2.22 -12.92
N LEU A 281 -22.67 -1.87 -13.97
CA LEU A 281 -23.18 -1.69 -15.33
C LEU A 281 -23.81 -2.99 -15.86
N VAL A 282 -23.09 -4.11 -15.74
CA VAL A 282 -23.53 -5.43 -16.21
C VAL A 282 -24.86 -5.85 -15.58
N VAL A 283 -25.02 -5.58 -14.28
CA VAL A 283 -26.27 -5.85 -13.56
C VAL A 283 -27.39 -4.91 -14.02
N LYS A 284 -27.11 -3.62 -14.18
CA LYS A 284 -28.11 -2.63 -14.61
C LYS A 284 -28.67 -2.93 -16.01
N GLU A 285 -27.79 -3.21 -16.96
CA GLU A 285 -28.13 -3.49 -18.35
C GLU A 285 -28.60 -4.93 -18.55
N ARG A 286 -28.75 -5.72 -17.48
CA ARG A 286 -29.21 -7.12 -17.50
C ARG A 286 -28.44 -7.99 -18.50
N LEU A 287 -27.15 -7.70 -18.70
CA LEU A 287 -26.32 -8.40 -19.68
C LEU A 287 -26.16 -9.88 -19.34
N MET A 288 -26.34 -10.26 -18.07
CA MET A 288 -26.31 -11.66 -17.65
C MET A 288 -27.55 -12.45 -18.09
N GLU A 289 -28.70 -11.80 -18.27
CA GLU A 289 -29.93 -12.45 -18.78
C GLU A 289 -29.77 -12.85 -20.26
N HIS A 290 -28.97 -12.09 -21.02
CA HIS A 290 -28.73 -12.27 -22.45
C HIS A 290 -27.29 -12.68 -22.75
N TYR A 291 -26.57 -13.23 -21.77
CA TYR A 291 -25.13 -13.47 -21.89
C TYR A 291 -24.76 -14.36 -23.08
N GLY A 292 -25.59 -15.36 -23.38
CA GLY A 292 -25.41 -16.26 -24.51
C GLY A 292 -25.59 -15.61 -25.88
N ASP A 293 -26.30 -14.47 -25.93
CA ASP A 293 -26.59 -13.73 -27.16
C ASP A 293 -25.52 -12.66 -27.45
N LEU A 294 -24.70 -12.32 -26.46
CA LEU A 294 -23.60 -11.35 -26.59
C LEU A 294 -22.48 -11.89 -27.47
N SER A 295 -21.74 -10.99 -28.12
CA SER A 295 -20.54 -11.38 -28.85
C SER A 295 -19.49 -11.97 -27.90
N LEU A 296 -18.62 -12.86 -28.41
CA LEU A 296 -17.53 -13.46 -27.61
C LEU A 296 -16.66 -12.39 -26.93
N ARG A 297 -16.47 -11.23 -27.56
CA ARG A 297 -15.70 -10.12 -26.99
C ARG A 297 -16.40 -9.52 -25.76
N GLU A 298 -17.70 -9.28 -25.83
CA GLU A 298 -18.49 -8.78 -24.69
C GLU A 298 -18.52 -9.79 -23.55
N GLN A 299 -18.69 -11.08 -23.88
CA GLN A 299 -18.61 -12.17 -22.90
C GLN A 299 -17.25 -12.19 -22.18
N LEU A 300 -16.14 -12.06 -22.92
CA LEU A 300 -14.78 -11.98 -22.37
C LEU A 300 -14.57 -10.70 -21.56
N SER A 301 -15.13 -9.57 -21.99
CA SER A 301 -15.06 -8.31 -21.26
C SER A 301 -15.76 -8.43 -19.91
N ILE A 302 -16.99 -8.96 -19.89
CA ILE A 302 -17.74 -9.20 -18.64
C ILE A 302 -16.95 -10.12 -17.71
N ASN A 303 -16.44 -11.26 -18.21
CA ASN A 303 -15.62 -12.19 -17.42
C ASN A 303 -14.34 -11.55 -16.89
N THR A 304 -13.71 -10.67 -17.68
CA THR A 304 -12.51 -9.94 -17.25
C THR A 304 -12.80 -9.03 -16.06
N HIS A 305 -13.93 -8.33 -16.06
CA HIS A 305 -14.29 -7.45 -14.94
C HIS A 305 -14.65 -8.24 -13.68
N TYR A 306 -15.34 -9.38 -13.81
CA TYR A 306 -15.52 -10.31 -12.68
C TYR A 306 -14.18 -10.83 -12.15
N PHE A 307 -13.26 -11.19 -13.06
CA PHE A 307 -11.91 -11.58 -12.69
C PHE A 307 -11.19 -10.45 -11.94
N TYR A 308 -11.30 -9.19 -12.35
CA TYR A 308 -10.69 -8.05 -11.62
C TYR A 308 -11.27 -7.85 -10.22
N VAL A 309 -12.58 -8.05 -10.03
CA VAL A 309 -13.18 -8.03 -8.68
C VAL A 309 -12.59 -9.13 -7.81
N VAL A 310 -12.56 -10.36 -8.30
CA VAL A 310 -12.03 -11.52 -7.56
C VAL A 310 -10.52 -11.37 -7.30
N ALA A 311 -9.75 -10.96 -8.30
CA ALA A 311 -8.31 -10.75 -8.19
C ALA A 311 -7.99 -9.60 -7.24
N GLY A 312 -8.66 -8.46 -7.36
CA GLY A 312 -8.52 -7.31 -6.46
C GLY A 312 -8.80 -7.69 -5.01
N LEU A 313 -9.91 -8.38 -4.75
CA LEU A 313 -10.24 -8.89 -3.41
C LEU A 313 -9.18 -9.91 -2.91
N GLY A 314 -8.75 -10.83 -3.78
CA GLY A 314 -7.71 -11.82 -3.46
C GLY A 314 -6.37 -11.17 -3.08
N ILE A 315 -5.95 -10.13 -3.82
CA ILE A 315 -4.76 -9.34 -3.53
C ILE A 315 -4.90 -8.64 -2.18
N LEU A 316 -6.03 -7.97 -1.93
CA LEU A 316 -6.29 -7.29 -0.65
C LEU A 316 -6.24 -8.29 0.52
N LEU A 317 -6.91 -9.44 0.41
CA LEU A 317 -6.91 -10.46 1.46
C LEU A 317 -5.53 -11.09 1.70
N ALA A 318 -4.78 -11.38 0.62
CA ALA A 318 -3.43 -11.92 0.72
C ALA A 318 -2.49 -10.94 1.42
N LEU A 319 -2.58 -9.64 1.09
CA LEU A 319 -1.68 -8.60 1.59
C LEU A 319 -2.18 -7.91 2.86
N ALA A 320 -3.45 -8.08 3.26
CA ALA A 320 -3.99 -7.52 4.50
C ALA A 320 -3.41 -8.19 5.75
N ARG A 321 -3.00 -9.47 5.66
CA ARG A 321 -2.42 -10.20 6.79
C ARG A 321 -1.14 -9.54 7.29
N ARG A 322 -0.97 -9.45 8.61
CA ARG A 322 0.24 -8.87 9.23
C ARG A 322 1.48 -9.62 8.72
N ALA A 323 2.47 -8.85 8.29
CA ALA A 323 3.77 -9.37 7.94
C ALA A 323 4.36 -10.11 9.15
N VAL A 324 4.96 -11.27 8.90
CA VAL A 324 5.74 -11.97 9.91
C VAL A 324 6.90 -11.02 10.27
N PRO A 325 7.14 -10.72 11.57
CA PRO A 325 8.30 -9.96 11.98
C PRO A 325 9.53 -10.58 11.32
N ALA A 326 10.42 -9.77 10.75
CA ALA A 326 11.71 -10.29 10.34
C ALA A 326 12.39 -10.78 11.62
N THR A 327 12.34 -12.10 11.88
CA THR A 327 13.21 -12.72 12.88
C THR A 327 14.60 -12.23 12.56
N ALA A 328 15.22 -11.53 13.49
CA ALA A 328 16.58 -11.01 13.36
C ALA A 328 17.49 -12.21 13.02
N SER A 329 17.71 -12.44 11.73
CA SER A 329 18.60 -13.46 11.23
C SER A 329 20.00 -12.91 11.45
N GLY A 330 20.50 -13.09 12.68
CA GLY A 330 21.74 -12.45 13.10
C GLY A 330 21.97 -12.48 14.61
N SER A 331 21.74 -13.62 15.27
CA SER A 331 22.60 -13.97 16.40
C SER A 331 23.50 -15.11 15.97
N PRO A 332 24.71 -14.83 15.45
CA PRO A 332 25.73 -15.85 15.27
C PRO A 332 26.33 -16.14 16.66
N GLY A 333 25.80 -17.15 17.35
CA GLY A 333 26.35 -17.55 18.64
C GLY A 333 25.35 -18.24 19.56
N GLY A 334 24.98 -19.47 19.21
CA GLY A 334 24.15 -20.32 20.05
C GLY A 334 24.15 -21.75 19.53
N PHE A 335 25.35 -22.34 19.40
CA PHE A 335 25.48 -23.79 19.28
C PHE A 335 24.88 -24.42 20.54
N GLY A 336 23.68 -24.98 20.42
CA GLY A 336 22.99 -25.58 21.56
C GLY A 336 21.71 -26.30 21.17
N GLY A 337 21.84 -27.43 20.47
CA GLY A 337 20.86 -28.51 20.57
C GLY A 337 19.80 -28.58 19.47
N ALA A 338 20.17 -29.19 18.34
CA ALA A 338 19.24 -30.05 17.65
C ALA A 338 19.17 -31.39 18.42
N GLY A 339 18.06 -31.64 19.10
CA GLY A 339 17.66 -32.99 19.49
C GLY A 339 16.42 -33.39 18.67
N PRO A 340 16.50 -34.37 17.76
CA PRO A 340 15.39 -34.75 16.91
C PRO A 340 14.68 -36.01 17.41
N TYR A 341 14.31 -36.13 18.70
CA TYR A 341 13.45 -37.23 19.17
C TYR A 341 12.70 -36.85 20.44
N GLY A 342 11.37 -36.94 20.36
CA GLY A 342 10.53 -37.47 21.44
C GLY A 342 10.08 -36.49 22.54
N GLY A 343 8.79 -36.53 22.84
CA GLY A 343 8.32 -36.23 24.20
C GLY A 343 7.09 -35.35 24.26
N SER A 344 5.91 -35.98 24.13
CA SER A 344 4.68 -35.47 24.72
C SER A 344 4.93 -35.13 26.19
N SER A 345 4.70 -33.89 26.60
CA SER A 345 4.60 -33.53 28.02
C SER A 345 3.26 -34.01 28.56
N GLY A 346 3.25 -35.30 28.91
CA GLY A 346 2.26 -35.91 29.79
C GLY A 346 2.42 -35.37 31.22
N TYR A 347 1.26 -35.22 31.85
CA TYR A 347 1.03 -35.04 33.28
C TYR A 347 1.75 -36.10 34.14
N GLY A 348 2.17 -35.68 35.34
CA GLY A 348 2.59 -36.55 36.44
C GLY A 348 4.12 -36.67 36.56
N GLY A 349 4.74 -36.64 37.72
CA GLY A 349 4.25 -36.67 39.07
C GLY A 349 5.44 -36.48 40.03
N PHE A 350 5.07 -36.20 41.27
CA PHE A 350 5.90 -36.17 42.46
C PHE A 350 6.95 -37.31 42.57
N SER A 351 7.98 -37.02 43.38
CA SER A 351 8.83 -37.91 44.20
C SER A 351 10.29 -38.11 43.75
N GLY A 352 11.20 -37.98 44.72
CA GLY A 352 12.55 -38.55 44.64
C GLY A 352 13.66 -37.73 45.29
N TYR A 353 13.76 -37.79 46.62
CA TYR A 353 14.97 -37.45 47.38
C TYR A 353 16.13 -38.41 47.04
N GLY A 354 17.36 -37.89 47.09
CA GLY A 354 18.62 -38.64 47.02
C GLY A 354 19.46 -38.17 45.83
N GLY A 355 20.69 -37.68 45.94
CA GLY A 355 21.70 -37.81 46.97
C GLY A 355 23.04 -37.98 46.26
N GLN A 356 24.02 -37.15 46.61
CA GLN A 356 25.45 -37.46 46.60
C GLN A 356 26.24 -37.47 45.27
N GLY A 357 27.31 -36.66 45.24
CA GLY A 357 28.41 -36.67 44.26
C GLY A 357 28.59 -35.31 43.57
N GLY A 358 29.48 -34.40 43.96
CA GLY A 358 30.78 -34.58 44.60
C GLY A 358 31.92 -34.39 43.59
N HIS A 359 32.05 -33.21 42.97
CA HIS A 359 33.30 -32.80 42.32
C HIS A 359 33.72 -31.39 42.76
N ARG A 360 34.74 -31.38 43.62
CA ARG A 360 35.50 -30.20 44.05
C ARG A 360 36.41 -29.77 42.90
N SER A 361 36.27 -28.54 42.43
CA SER A 361 37.32 -27.83 41.68
C SER A 361 38.29 -27.16 42.66
N PRO A 362 39.62 -27.20 42.42
CA PRO A 362 40.61 -26.57 43.29
C PRO A 362 40.52 -25.04 43.26
N GLY A 363 40.89 -24.43 44.39
CA GLY A 363 40.59 -23.04 44.72
C GLY A 363 41.40 -22.00 43.96
N GLY A 364 40.70 -20.97 43.50
CA GLY A 364 41.27 -19.66 43.24
C GLY A 364 41.13 -18.79 44.48
N ALA A 365 42.24 -18.21 44.94
CA ALA A 365 42.27 -17.30 46.07
C ALA A 365 41.45 -16.02 45.76
N PRO A 366 40.65 -15.51 46.71
CA PRO A 366 39.98 -14.22 46.54
C PRO A 366 40.99 -13.06 46.60
N PRO A 367 40.74 -11.94 45.88
CA PRO A 367 41.58 -10.75 45.96
C PRO A 367 41.57 -10.18 47.38
N HIS A 368 42.76 -9.84 47.89
CA HIS A 368 42.93 -9.13 49.15
C HIS A 368 42.43 -7.69 48.99
N ASP A 369 41.37 -7.33 49.71
CA ASP A 369 40.89 -5.95 49.84
C ASP A 369 41.65 -5.27 51.00
N PRO A 370 42.48 -4.25 50.77
CA PRO A 370 43.23 -3.57 51.83
C PRO A 370 42.38 -2.60 52.67
N GLY A 371 41.08 -2.47 52.41
CA GLY A 371 40.22 -1.45 53.01
C GLY A 371 39.31 -1.88 54.16
N ASN A 372 39.30 -3.15 54.61
CA ASN A 372 38.33 -3.63 55.60
C ASN A 372 38.92 -3.76 57.02
N PRO A 373 38.64 -2.83 57.97
CA PRO A 373 39.14 -2.86 59.33
C PRO A 373 38.51 -3.93 60.25
N TYR A 374 37.65 -4.82 59.74
CA TYR A 374 36.92 -5.81 60.53
C TYR A 374 37.24 -7.28 60.20
N ALA A 375 38.41 -7.58 59.63
CA ALA A 375 38.82 -8.97 59.40
C ALA A 375 39.29 -9.65 60.72
N PRO A 376 38.70 -10.80 61.13
CA PRO A 376 39.15 -11.54 62.30
C PRO A 376 40.52 -12.19 62.06
N PRO A 377 41.38 -12.33 63.10
CA PRO A 377 42.70 -12.92 62.95
C PRO A 377 42.64 -14.41 62.59
N PRO A 378 43.59 -14.92 61.79
CA PRO A 378 43.63 -16.33 61.42
C PRO A 378 43.93 -17.23 62.62
N PRO A 379 43.40 -18.48 62.65
CA PRO A 379 43.67 -19.43 63.73
C PRO A 379 45.15 -19.81 63.77
N GLY A 380 45.76 -19.68 64.96
CA GLY A 380 47.15 -20.07 65.21
C GLY A 380 47.37 -21.58 65.18
N TRP A 381 48.56 -21.96 64.71
CA TRP A 381 49.25 -23.21 65.00
C TRP A 381 50.36 -22.94 66.01
#